data_AF-A0A950HJZ7-F1
#
_entry.id   AF-A0A950HJZ7-F1
#
_cell.length_a   1.000
_cell.length_b   1.000
_cell.length_c   1.000
_cell.angle_alpha   90.00
_cell.angle_beta   90.00
_cell.angle_gamma   90.00
#
_symmetry.space_group_name_H-M   'P 1'
#
loop_
_entity.id
_entity.type
_entity.pdbx_description
1 polymer ?
#
loop_
_entity_poly.entity_id
_entity_poly.type
_entity_poly.pdbx_seq_one_letter_code
_entity_poly.pdbx_strand_id
1 'polypeptide(L)'
;MGVSAPLVLATAVVTVTLGPAATSAAAQTPTTPVNVTVQTPGATRGPASGLSEIKTNAGCGRGALISGGGINQTIDTATASNGNHVNGTEPSPDGSTESTGTPGVVATDVARWLALGGSGAMVDSSFSTTAFALCLTSNLITHTQVVMNRLTGPTTASTPAVAVASCPTTTVLLGGGARTTPANTGSLKPIASYPTFHNAAHDFGHKAAVDGDTHPDSWAAVGLNGGGSGTTPNTTYAYAICSQPGIDTTGVTVTVRSHEVSGPTTATTSQTTTTSCGPADGTLISGGAAISGGNPTTTDFTAPGSQGDHLNGSFPSNTTGTPVGNGTTTAASWTAFTHTGGADSPHTYSDVWALCAHTSSGPAPRPIPAPGAIPAPRPVLGSTPVPGGTTLPRLPGPITIPAPIPGGVTTPTTALTVIEVPLPLGLGGIAIPITHVALSDGTGTVQSQDGSTTLGGPTPVIAGLAFGPICVLPTGSHSLTAVFTPTNPTNVAPLTSNTVTLSF
;
A
#
# COMPACT_ATOMS: atom_id res chain seq x y z
N MET A 1 75.00 -63.01 11.84
CA MET A 1 75.22 -61.66 12.39
C MET A 1 74.16 -60.75 11.82
N GLY A 2 73.52 -59.91 12.63
CA GLY A 2 72.67 -58.81 12.15
C GLY A 2 71.18 -58.96 12.47
N VAL A 3 70.83 -58.49 13.65
CA VAL A 3 69.49 -58.28 14.22
C VAL A 3 68.85 -57.04 13.57
N SER A 4 67.53 -56.97 13.45
CA SER A 4 66.74 -55.76 13.81
C SER A 4 65.23 -56.02 13.83
N ALA A 5 64.62 -55.62 14.94
CA ALA A 5 63.24 -55.82 15.35
C ALA A 5 62.29 -54.72 14.82
N PRO A 6 60.96 -54.97 14.76
CA PRO A 6 59.97 -53.95 14.49
C PRO A 6 59.51 -53.22 15.78
N LEU A 7 59.34 -51.90 15.66
CA LEU A 7 58.79 -51.00 16.68
C LEU A 7 57.25 -51.10 16.70
N VAL A 8 56.70 -51.28 17.89
CA VAL A 8 55.26 -51.36 18.20
C VAL A 8 54.69 -49.94 18.34
N LEU A 9 53.56 -49.66 17.67
CA LEU A 9 52.75 -48.45 17.90
C LEU A 9 51.37 -48.87 18.44
N ALA A 10 51.10 -48.53 19.70
CA ALA A 10 49.88 -48.86 20.41
C ALA A 10 48.72 -47.94 19.97
N THR A 11 47.59 -48.53 19.61
CA THR A 11 46.33 -47.82 19.30
C THR A 11 45.42 -47.88 20.54
N ALA A 12 45.10 -46.72 21.12
CA ALA A 12 44.12 -46.62 22.20
C ALA A 12 42.71 -46.53 21.62
N VAL A 13 41.84 -47.47 22.00
CA VAL A 13 40.41 -47.48 21.65
C VAL A 13 39.64 -46.74 22.74
N VAL A 14 38.98 -45.64 22.38
CA VAL A 14 38.01 -44.95 23.24
C VAL A 14 36.61 -45.38 22.82
N THR A 15 35.91 -46.12 23.68
CA THR A 15 34.51 -46.47 23.52
C THR A 15 33.62 -45.33 24.02
N VAL A 16 32.88 -44.69 23.11
CA VAL A 16 31.83 -43.71 23.43
C VAL A 16 30.48 -44.41 23.46
N THR A 17 29.78 -44.34 24.58
CA THR A 17 28.42 -44.85 24.76
C THR A 17 27.40 -43.78 24.35
N LEU A 18 26.57 -44.08 23.33
CA LEU A 18 25.46 -43.23 22.89
C LEU A 18 24.20 -43.56 23.70
N GLY A 19 23.68 -42.58 24.45
CA GLY A 19 22.34 -42.63 25.05
C GLY A 19 21.25 -42.22 24.04
N PRO A 20 19.99 -42.66 24.22
CA PRO A 20 18.92 -42.37 23.29
C PRO A 20 18.48 -40.91 23.41
N ALA A 21 18.72 -40.12 22.36
CA ALA A 21 18.16 -38.78 22.23
C ALA A 21 16.68 -38.87 21.85
N ALA A 22 15.79 -38.54 22.79
CA ALA A 22 14.39 -38.28 22.48
C ALA A 22 14.30 -36.98 21.65
N THR A 23 14.25 -37.11 20.34
CA THR A 23 13.95 -36.01 19.42
C THR A 23 12.44 -35.88 19.29
N SER A 24 11.84 -35.01 20.09
CA SER A 24 10.53 -34.44 19.78
C SER A 24 10.71 -33.39 18.69
N ALA A 25 10.91 -33.85 17.45
CA ALA A 25 10.77 -33.02 16.27
C ALA A 25 9.27 -32.78 16.06
N ALA A 26 8.78 -31.62 16.51
CA ALA A 26 7.50 -31.12 16.03
C ALA A 26 7.64 -30.95 14.51
N ALA A 27 6.96 -31.79 13.74
CA ALA A 27 6.88 -31.65 12.30
C ALA A 27 6.21 -30.31 12.00
N GLN A 28 7.00 -29.32 11.60
CA GLN A 28 6.47 -28.12 10.96
C GLN A 28 5.83 -28.58 9.66
N THR A 29 4.49 -28.53 9.59
CA THR A 29 3.77 -28.67 8.33
C THR A 29 4.32 -27.63 7.35
N PRO A 30 4.81 -28.03 6.17
CA PRO A 30 5.34 -27.10 5.19
C PRO A 30 4.28 -26.07 4.83
N THR A 31 4.51 -24.81 5.14
CA THR A 31 3.74 -23.71 4.58
C THR A 31 4.05 -23.65 3.10
N THR A 32 3.02 -23.72 2.25
CA THR A 32 3.20 -23.33 0.84
C THR A 32 3.40 -21.81 0.81
N PRO A 33 4.57 -21.31 0.40
CA PRO A 33 4.84 -19.88 0.36
C PRO A 33 3.95 -19.18 -0.67
N VAL A 34 3.75 -17.87 -0.51
CA VAL A 34 3.29 -17.01 -1.60
C VAL A 34 4.28 -17.15 -2.76
N ASN A 35 3.79 -17.64 -3.90
CA ASN A 35 4.57 -17.78 -5.12
C ASN A 35 4.05 -16.82 -6.18
N VAL A 36 4.96 -16.23 -6.94
CA VAL A 36 4.63 -15.35 -8.07
C VAL A 36 5.34 -15.84 -9.32
N THR A 37 4.60 -15.88 -10.42
CA THR A 37 5.18 -15.99 -11.76
C THR A 37 4.89 -14.72 -12.53
N VAL A 38 5.91 -14.10 -13.12
CA VAL A 38 5.74 -12.94 -14.00
C VAL A 38 5.37 -13.43 -15.39
N GLN A 39 4.27 -12.91 -15.93
CA GLN A 39 3.83 -13.16 -17.31
C GLN A 39 3.98 -11.89 -18.14
N THR A 40 4.47 -12.04 -19.37
CA THR A 40 4.52 -10.94 -20.35
C THR A 40 4.35 -11.47 -21.77
N PRO A 41 3.51 -10.81 -22.62
CA PRO A 41 3.39 -11.17 -24.03
C PRO A 41 4.58 -10.66 -24.87
N GLY A 42 5.50 -9.89 -24.28
CA GLY A 42 6.53 -9.14 -24.98
C GLY A 42 6.06 -7.75 -25.44
N ALA A 43 6.91 -7.08 -26.21
CA ALA A 43 6.69 -5.71 -26.64
C ALA A 43 5.64 -5.59 -27.75
N THR A 44 4.69 -4.69 -27.57
CA THR A 44 3.72 -4.28 -28.58
C THR A 44 4.15 -2.93 -29.14
N ARG A 45 4.27 -2.81 -30.47
CA ARG A 45 4.63 -1.55 -31.12
C ARG A 45 3.64 -0.44 -30.74
N GLY A 46 4.17 0.72 -30.39
CA GLY A 46 3.43 1.90 -29.98
C GLY A 46 2.53 2.51 -31.06
N PRO A 47 1.77 3.57 -30.74
CA PRO A 47 0.88 4.20 -31.69
C PRO A 47 1.67 4.79 -32.86
N ALA A 48 1.06 4.73 -34.04
CA ALA A 48 1.63 5.33 -35.25
C ALA A 48 1.27 6.83 -35.40
N SER A 49 0.50 7.39 -34.47
CA SER A 49 -0.02 8.76 -34.50
C SER A 49 0.22 9.48 -33.19
N GLY A 50 0.36 10.81 -33.24
CA GLY A 50 0.44 11.62 -32.03
C GLY A 50 -0.90 11.65 -31.29
N LEU A 51 -0.86 11.99 -30.00
CA LEU A 51 -2.02 12.12 -29.11
C LEU A 51 -2.88 10.84 -29.11
N SER A 52 -2.23 9.69 -29.08
CA SER A 52 -2.90 8.40 -29.12
C SER A 52 -2.21 7.39 -28.21
N GLU A 53 -2.86 6.27 -27.98
CA GLU A 53 -2.33 5.21 -27.12
C GLU A 53 -2.47 3.83 -27.77
N ILE A 54 -1.63 2.92 -27.30
CA ILE A 54 -1.79 1.49 -27.50
C ILE A 54 -2.22 0.85 -26.19
N LYS A 55 -2.96 -0.24 -26.34
CA LYS A 55 -3.35 -1.12 -25.24
C LYS A 55 -2.77 -2.50 -25.52
N THR A 56 -2.05 -3.04 -24.54
CA THR A 56 -1.58 -4.43 -24.54
C THR A 56 -1.84 -5.04 -23.17
N ASN A 57 -1.81 -6.37 -23.06
CA ASN A 57 -2.13 -7.04 -21.80
C ASN A 57 -1.26 -8.26 -21.53
N ALA A 58 -0.98 -8.48 -20.25
CA ALA A 58 -0.44 -9.73 -19.74
C ALA A 58 -1.52 -10.47 -18.96
N GLY A 59 -1.41 -11.80 -18.88
CA GLY A 59 -2.44 -12.61 -18.25
C GLY A 59 -1.89 -13.79 -17.48
N CYS A 60 -2.58 -14.14 -16.41
CA CYS A 60 -2.27 -15.29 -15.59
C CYS A 60 -2.92 -16.56 -16.14
N GLY A 61 -2.22 -17.68 -15.95
CA GLY A 61 -2.76 -19.01 -16.27
C GLY A 61 -3.95 -19.35 -15.36
N ARG A 62 -4.68 -20.42 -15.73
CA ARG A 62 -5.83 -20.88 -14.93
C ARG A 62 -5.42 -21.17 -13.48
N GLY A 63 -6.19 -20.62 -12.54
CA GLY A 63 -6.00 -20.81 -11.11
C GLY A 63 -4.99 -19.88 -10.44
N ALA A 64 -4.28 -19.04 -11.20
CA ALA A 64 -3.45 -17.98 -10.65
C ALA A 64 -4.21 -16.64 -10.68
N LEU A 65 -4.03 -15.84 -9.63
CA LEU A 65 -4.65 -14.52 -9.45
C LEU A 65 -3.64 -13.44 -9.77
N ILE A 66 -4.12 -12.26 -10.16
CA ILE A 66 -3.26 -11.08 -10.20
C ILE A 66 -3.11 -10.51 -8.80
N SER A 67 -1.86 -10.30 -8.35
CA SER A 67 -1.53 -9.43 -7.22
C SER A 67 -1.16 -8.01 -7.65
N GLY A 68 -0.69 -7.85 -8.90
CA GLY A 68 -0.34 -6.58 -9.49
C GLY A 68 0.15 -6.75 -10.93
N GLY A 69 0.62 -5.67 -11.53
CA GLY A 69 1.21 -5.70 -12.86
C GLY A 69 1.99 -4.45 -13.17
N GLY A 70 2.64 -4.45 -14.32
CA GLY A 70 3.61 -3.44 -14.69
C GLY A 70 3.60 -3.11 -16.17
N ILE A 71 4.36 -2.09 -16.49
CA ILE A 71 4.53 -1.56 -17.84
C ILE A 71 6.00 -1.20 -18.02
N ASN A 72 6.59 -1.55 -19.16
CA ASN A 72 7.87 -1.02 -19.60
C ASN A 72 7.75 -0.52 -21.03
N GLN A 73 8.30 0.66 -21.30
CA GLN A 73 8.35 1.23 -22.64
C GLN A 73 9.77 1.20 -23.17
N THR A 74 9.92 0.76 -24.41
CA THR A 74 11.13 1.07 -25.18
C THR A 74 10.90 2.40 -25.88
N ILE A 75 11.84 3.33 -25.70
CA ILE A 75 11.85 4.65 -26.30
C ILE A 75 13.27 4.89 -26.86
N ASP A 76 13.39 5.74 -27.88
CA ASP A 76 14.69 6.21 -28.35
C ASP A 76 15.26 7.25 -27.36
N THR A 77 16.48 7.70 -27.62
CA THR A 77 17.16 8.79 -26.91
C THR A 77 17.04 10.13 -27.63
N ALA A 78 16.42 10.15 -28.81
CA ALA A 78 16.17 11.35 -29.59
C ALA A 78 14.98 12.15 -29.06
N THR A 79 14.82 13.40 -29.50
CA THR A 79 13.72 14.30 -29.09
C THR A 79 12.31 13.75 -29.32
N ALA A 80 12.14 12.74 -30.17
CA ALA A 80 10.88 12.03 -30.35
C ALA A 80 10.43 11.28 -29.08
N SER A 81 11.36 10.87 -28.21
CA SER A 81 11.10 10.18 -26.95
C SER A 81 10.29 11.03 -25.97
N ASN A 82 10.41 12.36 -26.05
CA ASN A 82 9.72 13.33 -25.19
C ASN A 82 8.20 13.20 -25.20
N GLY A 83 7.63 12.60 -26.26
CA GLY A 83 6.21 12.34 -26.37
C GLY A 83 5.77 11.00 -25.76
N ASN A 84 6.66 10.03 -25.56
CA ASN A 84 6.26 8.69 -25.15
C ASN A 84 6.08 8.62 -23.64
N HIS A 85 4.94 8.14 -23.17
CA HIS A 85 4.68 8.06 -21.73
C HIS A 85 3.73 6.93 -21.38
N VAL A 86 3.74 6.50 -20.12
CA VAL A 86 2.72 5.63 -19.57
C VAL A 86 1.40 6.40 -19.50
N ASN A 87 0.33 5.79 -20.01
CA ASN A 87 -1.05 6.28 -19.89
C ASN A 87 -1.84 5.52 -18.81
N GLY A 88 -1.41 4.30 -18.50
CA GLY A 88 -1.96 3.53 -17.41
C GLY A 88 -1.37 2.12 -17.30
N THR A 89 -1.56 1.54 -16.13
CA THR A 89 -1.23 0.16 -15.75
C THR A 89 -2.33 -0.28 -14.79
N GLU A 90 -3.21 -1.17 -15.21
CA GLU A 90 -4.46 -1.43 -14.48
C GLU A 90 -4.97 -2.87 -14.61
N PRO A 91 -5.72 -3.38 -13.62
CA PRO A 91 -6.37 -4.68 -13.72
C PRO A 91 -7.50 -4.67 -14.76
N SER A 92 -7.72 -5.82 -15.38
CA SER A 92 -8.80 -6.02 -16.34
C SER A 92 -9.42 -7.41 -16.19
N PRO A 93 -10.74 -7.54 -16.34
CA PRO A 93 -11.41 -8.83 -16.30
C PRO A 93 -11.07 -9.72 -17.51
N ASP A 94 -10.78 -9.12 -18.68
CA ASP A 94 -10.64 -9.85 -19.95
C ASP A 94 -9.40 -9.46 -20.77
N GLY A 95 -8.62 -8.47 -20.32
CA GLY A 95 -7.43 -7.98 -21.03
C GLY A 95 -7.74 -6.94 -22.11
N SER A 96 -8.95 -6.39 -22.12
CA SER A 96 -9.40 -5.34 -23.04
C SER A 96 -10.27 -4.27 -22.38
N THR A 97 -11.11 -4.66 -21.42
CA THR A 97 -12.03 -3.81 -20.67
C THR A 97 -11.26 -3.02 -19.61
N GLU A 98 -11.40 -1.69 -19.64
CA GLU A 98 -10.86 -0.76 -18.63
C GLU A 98 -11.88 -0.55 -17.50
N SER A 99 -11.39 -0.33 -16.28
CA SER A 99 -12.24 -0.18 -15.08
C SER A 99 -12.46 1.29 -14.69
N THR A 100 -13.08 2.08 -15.57
CA THR A 100 -13.20 3.55 -15.43
C THR A 100 -14.56 4.05 -14.91
N GLY A 101 -15.40 3.12 -14.46
CA GLY A 101 -16.79 3.37 -14.02
C GLY A 101 -16.90 4.05 -12.65
N THR A 102 -17.83 3.56 -11.83
CA THR A 102 -18.10 4.08 -10.48
C THR A 102 -17.07 3.55 -9.46
N PRO A 103 -16.54 4.39 -8.55
CA PRO A 103 -15.67 3.95 -7.45
C PRO A 103 -16.27 2.83 -6.59
N GLY A 104 -15.40 2.05 -5.96
CA GLY A 104 -15.75 0.91 -5.11
C GLY A 104 -15.09 -0.39 -5.58
N VAL A 105 -15.65 -1.53 -5.16
CA VAL A 105 -15.22 -2.84 -5.66
C VAL A 105 -15.74 -3.00 -7.09
N VAL A 106 -14.84 -3.07 -8.06
CA VAL A 106 -15.19 -3.09 -9.50
C VAL A 106 -15.01 -4.45 -10.15
N ALA A 107 -14.21 -5.34 -9.55
CA ALA A 107 -14.00 -6.69 -10.05
C ALA A 107 -13.47 -7.62 -8.95
N THR A 108 -13.56 -8.93 -9.19
CA THR A 108 -13.01 -9.98 -8.34
C THR A 108 -12.25 -10.99 -9.19
N ASP A 109 -11.20 -11.59 -8.64
CA ASP A 109 -10.39 -12.63 -9.27
C ASP A 109 -9.95 -12.32 -10.71
N VAL A 110 -9.54 -11.07 -10.91
CA VAL A 110 -9.02 -10.63 -12.20
C VAL A 110 -7.75 -11.39 -12.56
N ALA A 111 -7.65 -11.82 -13.81
CA ALA A 111 -6.53 -12.59 -14.32
C ALA A 111 -5.77 -11.87 -15.43
N ARG A 112 -6.17 -10.65 -15.81
CA ARG A 112 -5.52 -9.85 -16.86
C ARG A 112 -5.09 -8.48 -16.36
N TRP A 113 -3.98 -8.00 -16.90
CA TRP A 113 -3.40 -6.70 -16.59
C TRP A 113 -3.21 -5.91 -17.88
N LEU A 114 -3.76 -4.71 -17.94
CA LEU A 114 -3.59 -3.78 -19.05
C LEU A 114 -2.35 -2.92 -18.82
N ALA A 115 -1.58 -2.74 -19.89
CA ALA A 115 -0.55 -1.72 -20.00
C ALA A 115 -0.93 -0.80 -21.16
N LEU A 116 -1.06 0.49 -20.86
CA LEU A 116 -1.45 1.52 -21.81
C LEU A 116 -0.29 2.48 -22.01
N GLY A 117 0.24 2.50 -23.24
CA GLY A 117 1.35 3.36 -23.64
C GLY A 117 0.87 4.46 -24.57
N GLY A 118 1.13 5.71 -24.20
CA GLY A 118 0.76 6.90 -24.96
C GLY A 118 1.91 7.50 -25.74
N SER A 119 1.56 8.16 -26.83
CA SER A 119 2.41 9.13 -27.52
C SER A 119 1.72 10.50 -27.47
N GLY A 120 2.45 11.52 -27.05
CA GLY A 120 2.07 12.92 -27.12
C GLY A 120 2.08 13.41 -28.58
N ALA A 121 2.39 14.68 -28.82
CA ALA A 121 2.40 15.22 -30.19
C ALA A 121 3.45 14.58 -31.10
N MET A 122 4.53 14.04 -30.52
CA MET A 122 5.62 13.38 -31.23
C MET A 122 5.43 11.86 -31.21
N VAL A 123 5.74 11.21 -32.33
CA VAL A 123 5.73 9.75 -32.48
C VAL A 123 7.15 9.27 -32.66
N ASP A 124 7.48 8.18 -31.99
CA ASP A 124 8.79 7.53 -32.06
C ASP A 124 8.65 6.14 -32.70
N SER A 125 9.40 5.91 -33.76
CA SER A 125 9.37 4.65 -34.50
C SER A 125 9.90 3.44 -33.70
N SER A 126 10.68 3.69 -32.64
CA SER A 126 11.18 2.69 -31.71
C SER A 126 10.20 2.41 -30.56
N PHE A 127 9.15 3.22 -30.42
CA PHE A 127 8.23 3.12 -29.31
C PHE A 127 7.54 1.76 -29.26
N SER A 128 7.61 1.13 -28.10
CA SER A 128 6.83 -0.07 -27.80
C SER A 128 6.49 -0.13 -26.33
N THR A 129 5.41 -0.85 -26.01
CA THR A 129 4.94 -1.08 -24.64
C THR A 129 4.91 -2.57 -24.35
N THR A 130 5.47 -2.97 -23.22
CA THR A 130 5.45 -4.34 -22.70
C THR A 130 4.60 -4.37 -21.44
N ALA A 131 3.58 -5.22 -21.41
CA ALA A 131 2.78 -5.49 -20.21
C ALA A 131 3.43 -6.57 -19.34
N PHE A 132 3.25 -6.45 -18.03
CA PHE A 132 3.61 -7.48 -17.05
C PHE A 132 2.43 -7.77 -16.13
N ALA A 133 2.22 -9.05 -15.81
CA ALA A 133 1.29 -9.49 -14.78
C ALA A 133 2.04 -10.31 -13.73
N LEU A 134 1.79 -10.03 -12.45
CA LEU A 134 2.32 -10.80 -11.33
C LEU A 134 1.26 -11.81 -10.91
N CYS A 135 1.50 -13.06 -11.32
CA CYS A 135 0.56 -14.15 -11.13
C CYS A 135 0.83 -14.86 -9.81
N LEU A 136 0.03 -14.49 -8.82
CA LEU A 136 0.05 -14.99 -7.47
C LEU A 136 -0.58 -16.38 -7.40
N THR A 137 0.09 -17.29 -6.69
CA THR A 137 -0.48 -18.56 -6.22
C THR A 137 -0.20 -18.69 -4.73
N SER A 138 -1.25 -18.89 -3.95
CA SER A 138 -1.17 -19.03 -2.50
C SER A 138 -2.33 -19.91 -2.01
N ASN A 139 -2.11 -20.61 -0.90
CA ASN A 139 -3.17 -21.31 -0.17
C ASN A 139 -3.85 -20.41 0.88
N LEU A 140 -3.26 -19.26 1.22
CA LEU A 140 -3.86 -18.26 2.11
C LEU A 140 -4.64 -17.22 1.31
N ILE A 141 -4.03 -16.67 0.25
CA ILE A 141 -4.70 -15.71 -0.63
C ILE A 141 -5.31 -16.46 -1.80
N THR A 142 -6.53 -16.95 -1.60
CA THR A 142 -7.25 -17.78 -2.58
C THR A 142 -8.16 -16.98 -3.51
N HIS A 143 -8.46 -15.73 -3.16
CA HIS A 143 -9.23 -14.81 -4.00
C HIS A 143 -8.78 -13.35 -3.83
N THR A 144 -8.94 -12.57 -4.89
CA THR A 144 -8.67 -11.12 -4.90
C THR A 144 -9.89 -10.30 -5.31
N GLN A 145 -9.86 -9.02 -4.97
CA GLN A 145 -10.79 -8.02 -5.45
C GLN A 145 -10.05 -6.76 -5.87
N VAL A 146 -10.65 -6.02 -6.79
CA VAL A 146 -10.14 -4.73 -7.27
C VAL A 146 -11.02 -3.64 -6.68
N VAL A 147 -10.42 -2.77 -5.88
CA VAL A 147 -11.03 -1.50 -5.47
C VAL A 147 -10.52 -0.41 -6.40
N MET A 148 -11.43 0.39 -6.95
CA MET A 148 -11.09 1.56 -7.74
C MET A 148 -11.61 2.82 -7.06
N ASN A 149 -10.81 3.88 -7.12
CA ASN A 149 -11.29 5.23 -6.87
C ASN A 149 -10.81 6.16 -7.98
N ARG A 150 -11.48 7.30 -8.14
CA ARG A 150 -11.15 8.29 -9.16
C ARG A 150 -11.31 9.71 -8.67
N LEU A 151 -10.52 10.61 -9.23
CA LEU A 151 -10.60 12.04 -9.02
C LEU A 151 -10.66 12.75 -10.38
N THR A 152 -11.62 13.66 -10.54
CA THR A 152 -11.66 14.55 -11.71
C THR A 152 -10.47 15.50 -11.64
N GLY A 153 -9.74 15.61 -12.75
CA GLY A 153 -8.56 16.43 -12.88
C GLY A 153 -7.29 15.62 -13.20
N PRO A 154 -6.14 16.31 -13.30
CA PRO A 154 -5.98 17.76 -13.11
C PRO A 154 -6.43 18.56 -14.33
N THR A 155 -7.06 19.72 -14.13
CA THR A 155 -7.49 20.62 -15.22
C THR A 155 -6.42 21.64 -15.60
N THR A 156 -5.52 21.96 -14.68
CA THR A 156 -4.44 22.93 -14.86
C THR A 156 -3.13 22.21 -15.15
N ALA A 157 -2.28 22.82 -15.99
CA ALA A 157 -0.94 22.29 -16.24
C ALA A 157 -0.10 22.29 -14.96
N SER A 158 0.79 21.30 -14.81
CA SER A 158 1.72 21.18 -13.68
C SER A 158 1.08 21.00 -12.30
N THR A 159 -0.23 20.84 -12.19
CA THR A 159 -0.90 20.51 -10.93
C THR A 159 -1.15 19.01 -10.85
N PRO A 160 -0.76 18.32 -9.76
CA PRO A 160 -1.08 16.91 -9.58
C PRO A 160 -2.55 16.72 -9.18
N ALA A 161 -3.17 15.62 -9.60
CA ALA A 161 -4.43 15.14 -9.04
C ALA A 161 -4.22 13.74 -8.47
N VAL A 162 -4.40 13.60 -7.15
CA VAL A 162 -4.17 12.36 -6.41
C VAL A 162 -5.49 11.63 -6.20
N ALA A 163 -5.60 10.41 -6.73
CA ALA A 163 -6.68 9.49 -6.41
C ALA A 163 -6.16 8.39 -5.47
N VAL A 164 -6.98 7.97 -4.50
CA VAL A 164 -6.59 6.94 -3.52
C VAL A 164 -7.66 5.86 -3.46
N ALA A 165 -7.29 4.61 -3.71
CA ALA A 165 -8.15 3.44 -3.55
C ALA A 165 -7.70 2.66 -2.31
N SER A 166 -8.63 2.40 -1.39
CA SER A 166 -8.35 1.72 -0.12
C SER A 166 -9.02 0.36 -0.07
N CYS A 167 -8.27 -0.64 0.35
CA CYS A 167 -8.77 -1.98 0.60
C CYS A 167 -9.80 -1.96 1.74
N PRO A 168 -10.87 -2.78 1.67
CA PRO A 168 -11.80 -2.92 2.78
C PRO A 168 -11.10 -3.41 4.04
N THR A 169 -11.69 -3.09 5.20
CA THR A 169 -11.18 -3.57 6.48
C THR A 169 -11.03 -5.09 6.46
N THR A 170 -10.03 -5.61 7.20
CA THR A 170 -9.69 -7.05 7.28
C THR A 170 -9.20 -7.69 5.98
N THR A 171 -8.93 -6.91 4.93
CA THR A 171 -8.26 -7.39 3.72
C THR A 171 -6.83 -6.88 3.64
N VAL A 172 -5.99 -7.53 2.83
CA VAL A 172 -4.57 -7.17 2.65
C VAL A 172 -4.38 -6.58 1.26
N LEU A 173 -3.69 -5.44 1.16
CA LEU A 173 -3.24 -4.87 -0.11
C LEU A 173 -2.13 -5.75 -0.71
N LEU A 174 -2.32 -6.16 -1.96
CA LEU A 174 -1.40 -7.00 -2.70
C LEU A 174 -0.65 -6.22 -3.78
N GLY A 175 -1.22 -5.10 -4.23
CA GLY A 175 -0.67 -4.27 -5.28
C GLY A 175 -1.67 -3.24 -5.75
N GLY A 176 -1.37 -2.63 -6.89
CA GLY A 176 -2.25 -1.62 -7.46
C GLY A 176 -1.74 -1.08 -8.78
N GLY A 177 -2.44 -0.06 -9.26
CA GLY A 177 -2.21 0.54 -10.56
C GLY A 177 -2.76 1.95 -10.66
N ALA A 178 -2.51 2.55 -11.81
CA ALA A 178 -2.92 3.92 -12.12
C ALA A 178 -3.38 4.04 -13.56
N ARG A 179 -4.34 4.91 -13.80
CA ARG A 179 -4.80 5.27 -15.15
C ARG A 179 -5.18 6.75 -15.16
N THR A 180 -4.96 7.40 -16.29
CA THR A 180 -5.57 8.71 -16.54
C THR A 180 -6.36 8.69 -17.84
N THR A 181 -7.50 9.36 -17.87
CA THR A 181 -8.33 9.50 -19.09
C THR A 181 -8.71 10.95 -19.35
N PRO A 182 -8.95 11.33 -20.61
CA PRO A 182 -8.82 10.46 -21.78
C PRO A 182 -7.40 10.41 -22.31
N ALA A 183 -7.08 9.28 -22.95
CA ALA A 183 -5.78 8.99 -23.52
C ALA A 183 -5.34 9.96 -24.62
N ASN A 184 -6.30 10.51 -25.36
CA ASN A 184 -6.06 11.35 -26.53
C ASN A 184 -5.83 12.83 -26.18
N THR A 185 -5.85 13.21 -24.90
CA THR A 185 -5.41 14.54 -24.48
C THR A 185 -3.89 14.70 -24.62
N GLY A 186 -3.14 13.58 -24.72
CA GLY A 186 -1.71 13.47 -25.06
C GLY A 186 -0.72 14.16 -24.11
N SER A 187 -1.18 15.02 -23.21
CA SER A 187 -0.41 15.65 -22.14
C SER A 187 -0.76 15.11 -20.76
N LEU A 188 -1.94 14.49 -20.62
CA LEU A 188 -2.42 13.88 -19.38
C LEU A 188 -1.81 12.49 -19.23
N LYS A 189 -1.16 12.25 -18.10
CA LYS A 189 -0.48 10.99 -17.81
C LYS A 189 -0.41 10.72 -16.31
N PRO A 190 -0.41 9.45 -15.86
CA PRO A 190 0.02 9.12 -14.51
C PRO A 190 1.52 9.41 -14.38
N ILE A 191 1.89 10.14 -13.35
CA ILE A 191 3.29 10.39 -12.96
C ILE A 191 3.67 9.64 -11.69
N ALA A 192 2.69 9.08 -10.97
CA ALA A 192 2.96 8.24 -9.81
C ALA A 192 1.87 7.17 -9.60
N SER A 193 2.29 6.05 -9.04
CA SER A 193 1.47 4.92 -8.63
C SER A 193 2.19 4.19 -7.49
N TYR A 194 1.72 4.31 -6.25
CA TYR A 194 2.47 3.85 -5.07
C TYR A 194 1.58 3.30 -3.93
N PRO A 195 2.12 2.40 -3.08
CA PRO A 195 1.45 1.95 -1.86
C PRO A 195 1.43 3.05 -0.80
N THR A 196 0.36 3.08 -0.01
CA THR A 196 0.14 4.04 1.08
C THR A 196 -0.86 3.49 2.10
N PHE A 197 -1.25 4.32 3.06
CA PHE A 197 -2.19 4.02 4.12
C PHE A 197 -3.34 5.03 4.15
N HIS A 198 -4.54 4.55 4.46
CA HIS A 198 -5.70 5.41 4.74
C HIS A 198 -5.70 5.85 6.21
N ASN A 199 -4.66 6.60 6.61
CA ASN A 199 -4.55 7.12 7.96
C ASN A 199 -3.94 8.54 7.97
N ALA A 200 -4.03 9.21 9.11
CA ALA A 200 -3.54 10.58 9.26
C ALA A 200 -2.01 10.72 9.17
N ALA A 201 -1.23 9.66 9.40
CA ALA A 201 0.23 9.73 9.27
C ALA A 201 0.66 9.84 7.79
N HIS A 202 -0.12 9.25 6.89
CA HIS A 202 0.10 9.30 5.44
C HIS A 202 -0.88 10.24 4.72
N ASP A 203 -1.48 11.18 5.45
CA ASP A 203 -2.45 12.16 4.95
C ASP A 203 -3.55 11.51 4.09
N PHE A 204 -4.04 10.35 4.55
CA PHE A 204 -5.05 9.53 3.90
C PHE A 204 -4.72 9.14 2.45
N GLY A 205 -3.44 8.93 2.14
CA GLY A 205 -2.95 8.46 0.86
C GLY A 205 -2.11 9.47 0.08
N HIS A 206 -2.02 10.71 0.56
CA HIS A 206 -1.24 11.76 -0.11
C HIS A 206 0.27 11.65 0.11
N LYS A 207 0.69 10.88 1.13
CA LYS A 207 2.08 10.45 1.34
C LYS A 207 2.22 8.97 1.02
N ALA A 208 3.28 8.58 0.34
CA ALA A 208 3.61 7.18 0.10
C ALA A 208 4.03 6.46 1.39
N ALA A 209 3.98 5.13 1.38
CA ALA A 209 4.61 4.30 2.40
C ALA A 209 6.14 4.45 2.36
N VAL A 210 6.79 4.44 3.53
CA VAL A 210 8.24 4.51 3.69
C VAL A 210 8.87 3.11 3.57
N ASP A 211 10.21 3.05 3.40
CA ASP A 211 10.94 1.78 3.39
C ASP A 211 10.80 1.06 4.75
N GLY A 212 10.40 -0.21 4.70
CA GLY A 212 10.17 -1.04 5.88
C GLY A 212 8.75 -0.97 6.46
N ASP A 213 7.88 -0.11 5.93
CA ASP A 213 6.46 -0.11 6.32
C ASP A 213 5.83 -1.47 6.04
N THR A 214 4.89 -1.87 6.90
CA THR A 214 4.17 -3.13 6.75
C THR A 214 2.67 -2.91 6.71
N HIS A 215 1.99 -3.79 5.98
CA HIS A 215 0.53 -3.79 5.82
C HIS A 215 -0.04 -2.46 5.30
N PRO A 216 0.49 -1.89 4.19
CA PRO A 216 -0.23 -0.81 3.51
C PRO A 216 -1.65 -1.30 3.17
N ASP A 217 -2.63 -0.41 3.27
CA ASP A 217 -4.04 -0.73 3.01
C ASP A 217 -4.59 0.03 1.81
N SER A 218 -3.79 0.88 1.18
CA SER A 218 -4.24 1.80 0.15
C SER A 218 -3.22 1.94 -0.98
N TRP A 219 -3.73 2.32 -2.15
CA TRP A 219 -2.94 2.60 -3.33
C TRP A 219 -3.29 3.99 -3.86
N ALA A 220 -2.27 4.80 -4.12
CA ALA A 220 -2.44 6.12 -4.70
C ALA A 220 -1.98 6.15 -6.15
N ALA A 221 -2.67 6.95 -6.95
CA ALA A 221 -2.29 7.30 -8.31
C ALA A 221 -2.28 8.82 -8.46
N VAL A 222 -1.27 9.35 -9.16
CA VAL A 222 -1.15 10.79 -9.40
C VAL A 222 -1.15 11.07 -10.89
N GLY A 223 -2.14 11.81 -11.37
CA GLY A 223 -2.19 12.32 -12.73
C GLY A 223 -1.57 13.71 -12.81
N LEU A 224 -0.89 14.01 -13.92
CA LEU A 224 -0.37 15.33 -14.25
C LEU A 224 -0.80 15.73 -15.65
N ASN A 225 -1.26 16.98 -15.81
CA ASN A 225 -1.51 17.55 -17.12
C ASN A 225 -0.26 18.31 -17.60
N GLY A 226 0.29 17.89 -18.75
CA GLY A 226 1.42 18.53 -19.44
C GLY A 226 1.09 19.85 -20.16
N GLY A 227 -0.15 20.35 -20.07
CA GLY A 227 -0.57 21.63 -20.66
C GLY A 227 -1.31 21.53 -22.00
N GLY A 228 -1.70 20.33 -22.42
CA GLY A 228 -2.59 20.13 -23.56
C GLY A 228 -4.03 20.55 -23.26
N SER A 229 -4.69 21.16 -24.25
CA SER A 229 -6.07 21.63 -24.19
C SER A 229 -7.05 20.56 -24.66
N GLY A 230 -7.29 19.54 -23.84
CA GLY A 230 -8.40 18.60 -24.06
C GLY A 230 -9.75 19.29 -23.82
N THR A 231 -10.76 18.97 -24.62
CA THR A 231 -12.15 19.48 -24.44
C THR A 231 -12.96 18.66 -23.43
N THR A 232 -12.45 17.49 -23.04
CA THR A 232 -13.06 16.55 -22.10
C THR A 232 -12.39 16.64 -20.73
N PRO A 233 -13.14 16.51 -19.62
CA PRO A 233 -12.57 16.52 -18.29
C PRO A 233 -11.52 15.41 -18.11
N ASN A 234 -10.35 15.77 -17.60
CA ASN A 234 -9.34 14.81 -17.19
C ASN A 234 -9.82 14.02 -15.98
N THR A 235 -9.40 12.78 -15.82
CA THR A 235 -9.68 11.96 -14.63
C THR A 235 -8.48 11.09 -14.32
N THR A 236 -8.08 11.05 -13.05
CA THR A 236 -7.08 10.13 -12.49
C THR A 236 -7.79 9.00 -11.76
N TYR A 237 -7.34 7.76 -11.98
CA TYR A 237 -7.85 6.55 -11.36
C TYR A 237 -6.75 5.84 -10.61
N ALA A 238 -7.07 5.40 -9.39
CA ALA A 238 -6.25 4.52 -8.58
C ALA A 238 -6.93 3.17 -8.45
N TYR A 239 -6.13 2.10 -8.50
CA TYR A 239 -6.59 0.73 -8.31
C TYR A 239 -5.82 0.10 -7.17
N ALA A 240 -6.52 -0.51 -6.22
CA ALA A 240 -5.96 -1.35 -5.18
C ALA A 240 -6.39 -2.80 -5.43
N ILE A 241 -5.42 -3.71 -5.49
CA ILE A 241 -5.66 -5.14 -5.51
C ILE A 241 -5.61 -5.63 -4.07
N CYS A 242 -6.73 -6.16 -3.58
CA CYS A 242 -6.89 -6.60 -2.21
C CYS A 242 -7.18 -8.10 -2.18
N SER A 243 -6.87 -8.78 -1.08
CA SER A 243 -7.53 -10.06 -0.79
C SER A 243 -9.04 -9.86 -0.68
N GLN A 244 -9.84 -10.90 -0.92
CA GLN A 244 -11.27 -10.82 -0.64
C GLN A 244 -11.58 -10.87 0.86
N PRO A 245 -12.71 -10.28 1.32
CA PRO A 245 -13.20 -10.43 2.68
C PRO A 245 -13.49 -11.89 3.03
N GLY A 246 -13.33 -12.25 4.30
CA GLY A 246 -13.61 -13.61 4.80
C GLY A 246 -12.46 -14.60 4.58
N ILE A 247 -11.36 -14.18 3.96
CA ILE A 247 -10.10 -14.92 3.93
C ILE A 247 -9.32 -14.67 5.23
N ASP A 248 -8.83 -15.72 5.87
CA ASP A 248 -7.90 -15.59 7.00
C ASP A 248 -6.50 -15.22 6.49
N THR A 249 -6.19 -13.93 6.58
CA THR A 249 -4.89 -13.37 6.20
C THR A 249 -3.99 -13.10 7.40
N THR A 250 -4.28 -13.65 8.59
CA THR A 250 -3.48 -13.37 9.81
C THR A 250 -2.02 -13.81 9.70
N GLY A 251 -1.72 -14.77 8.84
CA GLY A 251 -0.36 -15.21 8.53
C GLY A 251 0.33 -14.44 7.40
N VAL A 252 -0.32 -13.46 6.77
CA VAL A 252 0.21 -12.72 5.61
C VAL A 252 0.71 -11.35 6.06
N THR A 253 1.97 -11.04 5.77
CA THR A 253 2.53 -9.70 5.93
C THR A 253 3.07 -9.21 4.61
N VAL A 254 2.73 -7.97 4.28
CA VAL A 254 3.24 -7.26 3.10
C VAL A 254 4.14 -6.14 3.58
N THR A 255 5.42 -6.22 3.25
CA THR A 255 6.43 -5.20 3.55
C THR A 255 6.67 -4.34 2.31
N VAL A 256 6.76 -3.03 2.50
CA VAL A 256 7.13 -2.07 1.48
C VAL A 256 8.64 -1.86 1.52
N ARG A 257 9.29 -1.98 0.36
CA ARG A 257 10.65 -1.47 0.14
C ARG A 257 10.58 -0.27 -0.76
N SER A 258 11.34 0.78 -0.48
CA SER A 258 11.36 1.98 -1.32
C SER A 258 12.77 2.52 -1.53
N HIS A 259 12.96 3.25 -2.62
CA HIS A 259 14.21 3.91 -2.94
C HIS A 259 13.95 5.15 -3.81
N GLU A 260 14.65 6.23 -3.52
CA GLU A 260 14.57 7.50 -4.24
C GLU A 260 15.96 7.85 -4.81
N VAL A 261 15.99 8.37 -6.04
CA VAL A 261 17.20 8.91 -6.66
C VAL A 261 16.88 10.28 -7.26
N SER A 262 17.80 11.22 -7.10
CA SER A 262 17.68 12.55 -7.74
C SER A 262 17.74 12.43 -9.27
N GLY A 263 16.91 13.21 -9.95
CA GLY A 263 16.82 13.26 -11.40
C GLY A 263 15.85 12.22 -12.00
N PRO A 264 15.72 12.23 -13.33
CA PRO A 264 16.48 13.04 -14.28
C PRO A 264 16.05 14.53 -14.22
N THR A 265 16.96 15.43 -14.58
CA THR A 265 16.69 16.89 -14.55
C THR A 265 16.98 17.59 -15.87
N THR A 266 17.63 16.89 -16.82
CA THR A 266 18.01 17.45 -18.13
C THR A 266 16.99 17.01 -19.18
N ALA A 267 16.58 17.93 -20.05
CA ALA A 267 15.66 17.64 -21.14
C ALA A 267 16.07 16.40 -21.96
N THR A 268 15.10 15.57 -22.35
CA THR A 268 15.29 14.35 -23.16
C THR A 268 16.22 13.31 -22.50
N THR A 269 16.28 13.28 -21.16
CA THR A 269 17.08 12.30 -20.42
C THR A 269 16.23 11.43 -19.51
N SER A 270 16.73 10.22 -19.29
CA SER A 270 16.06 9.14 -18.58
C SER A 270 16.81 8.76 -17.31
N GLN A 271 16.08 8.26 -16.31
CA GLN A 271 16.64 7.67 -15.11
C GLN A 271 15.90 6.37 -14.79
N THR A 272 16.65 5.40 -14.27
CA THR A 272 16.05 4.21 -13.64
C THR A 272 16.45 4.16 -12.17
N THR A 273 15.52 3.77 -11.31
CA THR A 273 15.79 3.44 -9.91
C THR A 273 15.15 2.09 -9.59
N THR A 274 15.83 1.28 -8.78
CA THR A 274 15.42 -0.10 -8.49
C THR A 274 15.49 -0.36 -6.99
N THR A 275 14.48 -1.03 -6.46
CA THR A 275 14.48 -1.54 -5.08
C THR A 275 14.12 -3.03 -5.09
N SER A 276 14.50 -3.77 -4.05
CA SER A 276 14.36 -5.22 -4.01
C SER A 276 13.80 -5.72 -2.69
N CYS A 277 13.00 -6.78 -2.76
CA CYS A 277 12.59 -7.56 -1.59
C CYS A 277 13.80 -8.25 -0.98
N GLY A 278 14.02 -8.06 0.32
CA GLY A 278 15.01 -8.81 1.07
C GLY A 278 14.54 -10.25 1.32
N PRO A 279 15.46 -11.19 1.62
CA PRO A 279 15.10 -12.57 1.94
C PRO A 279 14.13 -12.70 3.11
N ALA A 280 14.14 -11.75 4.05
CA ALA A 280 13.23 -11.71 5.20
C ALA A 280 11.85 -11.15 4.85
N ASP A 281 11.74 -10.36 3.78
CA ASP A 281 10.50 -9.69 3.37
C ASP A 281 9.61 -10.61 2.53
N GLY A 282 10.20 -11.65 1.92
CA GLY A 282 9.49 -12.67 1.14
C GLY A 282 9.47 -12.38 -0.36
N THR A 283 8.37 -12.77 -1.00
CA THR A 283 8.22 -12.78 -2.47
C THR A 283 7.72 -11.43 -2.98
N LEU A 284 8.30 -10.92 -4.07
CA LEU A 284 7.79 -9.73 -4.76
C LEU A 284 6.40 -10.01 -5.34
N ILE A 285 5.39 -9.27 -4.89
CA ILE A 285 3.99 -9.42 -5.32
C ILE A 285 3.45 -8.24 -6.13
N SER A 286 4.06 -7.07 -6.02
CA SER A 286 3.74 -5.86 -6.81
C SER A 286 4.83 -4.81 -6.62
N GLY A 287 4.71 -3.67 -7.30
CA GLY A 287 5.50 -2.49 -7.01
C GLY A 287 4.91 -1.23 -7.64
N GLY A 288 5.57 -0.11 -7.39
CA GLY A 288 5.14 1.22 -7.77
C GLY A 288 6.29 2.07 -8.28
N ALA A 289 5.95 3.21 -8.87
CA ALA A 289 6.90 4.16 -9.41
C ALA A 289 6.35 5.58 -9.32
N ALA A 290 7.24 6.56 -9.19
CA ALA A 290 6.90 7.97 -9.34
C ALA A 290 8.04 8.78 -9.96
N ILE A 291 7.67 9.87 -10.64
CA ILE A 291 8.54 11.02 -10.88
C ILE A 291 7.95 12.22 -10.12
N SER A 292 8.70 12.72 -9.14
CA SER A 292 8.19 13.64 -8.10
C SER A 292 9.03 14.90 -8.00
N GLY A 293 8.46 15.95 -7.40
CA GLY A 293 9.13 17.23 -7.11
C GLY A 293 9.77 17.33 -5.72
N GLY A 294 9.75 16.23 -4.97
CA GLY A 294 10.16 16.15 -3.58
C GLY A 294 9.81 14.79 -3.00
N ASN A 295 10.23 14.52 -1.77
CA ASN A 295 10.13 13.19 -1.19
C ASN A 295 8.66 12.82 -0.86
N PRO A 296 8.04 11.88 -1.61
CA PRO A 296 6.62 11.56 -1.45
C PRO A 296 6.32 10.77 -0.17
N THR A 297 7.34 10.30 0.55
CA THR A 297 7.17 9.52 1.79
C THR A 297 7.09 10.39 3.05
N THR A 298 7.44 11.68 2.95
CA THR A 298 7.47 12.61 4.10
C THR A 298 6.52 13.79 3.92
N THR A 299 6.20 14.16 2.68
CA THR A 299 5.29 15.25 2.34
C THR A 299 4.26 14.81 1.32
N ASP A 300 3.16 15.55 1.23
CA ASP A 300 2.19 15.36 0.14
C ASP A 300 2.87 15.40 -1.22
N PHE A 301 2.34 14.59 -2.14
CA PHE A 301 2.90 14.48 -3.48
C PHE A 301 2.99 15.85 -4.16
N THR A 302 4.21 16.20 -4.57
CA THR A 302 4.49 17.44 -5.31
C THR A 302 4.86 17.11 -6.74
N ALA A 303 4.31 17.88 -7.70
CA ALA A 303 4.65 17.71 -9.11
C ALA A 303 6.15 17.95 -9.36
N PRO A 304 6.77 17.20 -10.29
CA PRO A 304 8.16 17.41 -10.65
C PRO A 304 8.38 18.78 -11.32
N GLY A 305 9.64 19.16 -11.48
CA GLY A 305 10.04 20.50 -11.96
C GLY A 305 9.50 20.90 -13.33
N SER A 306 9.03 19.94 -14.13
CA SER A 306 8.49 20.16 -15.46
C SER A 306 7.19 19.39 -15.67
N GLN A 307 6.24 20.04 -16.33
CA GLN A 307 5.01 19.42 -16.81
C GLN A 307 5.26 18.29 -17.84
N GLY A 308 6.46 18.29 -18.45
CA GLY A 308 6.91 17.31 -19.42
C GLY A 308 7.42 16.02 -18.79
N ASP A 309 7.64 15.96 -17.49
CA ASP A 309 8.15 14.77 -16.81
C ASP A 309 7.11 13.66 -16.77
N HIS A 310 7.56 12.42 -16.98
CA HIS A 310 6.70 11.26 -17.05
C HIS A 310 7.38 9.96 -16.66
N LEU A 311 6.54 8.95 -16.43
CA LEU A 311 6.95 7.56 -16.38
C LEU A 311 7.01 6.98 -17.79
N ASN A 312 8.05 6.18 -18.04
CA ASN A 312 8.12 5.23 -19.15
C ASN A 312 8.06 3.78 -18.65
N GLY A 313 8.19 3.54 -17.35
CA GLY A 313 8.03 2.21 -16.81
C GLY A 313 7.86 2.14 -15.29
N SER A 314 7.19 1.06 -14.90
CA SER A 314 7.03 0.56 -13.53
C SER A 314 6.87 -0.95 -13.68
N PHE A 315 7.94 -1.71 -13.46
CA PHE A 315 7.97 -3.11 -13.87
C PHE A 315 8.79 -4.02 -12.94
N PRO A 316 8.46 -5.32 -12.88
CA PRO A 316 9.29 -6.31 -12.21
C PRO A 316 10.61 -6.50 -12.96
N SER A 317 11.70 -6.51 -12.21
CA SER A 317 13.06 -6.50 -12.73
C SER A 317 13.99 -7.42 -11.93
N ASN A 318 15.20 -7.57 -12.44
CA ASN A 318 16.32 -8.03 -11.64
C ASN A 318 16.94 -6.88 -10.83
N THR A 319 17.95 -7.17 -10.02
CA THR A 319 18.63 -6.18 -9.17
C THR A 319 19.39 -5.09 -9.94
N THR A 320 19.64 -5.28 -11.24
CA THR A 320 20.27 -4.27 -12.12
C THR A 320 19.26 -3.39 -12.84
N GLY A 321 17.96 -3.56 -12.57
CA GLY A 321 16.88 -2.80 -13.18
C GLY A 321 16.48 -3.24 -14.59
N THR A 322 16.91 -4.44 -15.01
CA THR A 322 16.50 -5.03 -16.29
C THR A 322 15.16 -5.76 -16.12
N PRO A 323 14.15 -5.53 -16.99
CA PRO A 323 12.88 -6.24 -16.90
C PRO A 323 13.06 -7.75 -16.96
N VAL A 324 12.31 -8.49 -16.13
CA VAL A 324 12.34 -9.95 -16.16
C VAL A 324 11.55 -10.53 -17.34
N GLY A 325 11.90 -11.74 -17.78
CA GLY A 325 11.26 -12.42 -18.90
C GLY A 325 9.96 -13.14 -18.54
N ASN A 326 9.25 -13.61 -19.57
CA ASN A 326 8.03 -14.39 -19.40
C ASN A 326 8.27 -15.70 -18.64
N GLY A 327 7.41 -16.02 -17.68
CA GLY A 327 7.51 -17.22 -16.84
C GLY A 327 8.51 -17.11 -15.70
N THR A 328 9.08 -15.92 -15.42
CA THR A 328 10.05 -15.75 -14.34
C THR A 328 9.38 -15.94 -12.97
N THR A 329 9.93 -16.83 -12.13
CA THR A 329 9.44 -17.09 -10.77
C THR A 329 10.34 -16.51 -9.68
N THR A 330 11.45 -15.87 -10.07
CA THR A 330 12.50 -15.36 -9.15
C THR A 330 12.63 -13.84 -9.23
N ALA A 331 11.62 -13.14 -9.73
CA ALA A 331 11.61 -11.69 -9.73
C ALA A 331 11.62 -11.21 -8.27
N ALA A 332 12.59 -10.39 -7.91
CA ALA A 332 12.78 -9.90 -6.54
C ALA A 332 12.90 -8.37 -6.49
N SER A 333 12.95 -7.71 -7.63
CA SER A 333 13.15 -6.27 -7.73
C SER A 333 12.02 -5.62 -8.52
N TRP A 334 11.78 -4.35 -8.23
CA TRP A 334 10.92 -3.47 -9.01
C TRP A 334 11.71 -2.27 -9.47
N THR A 335 11.46 -1.83 -10.70
CA THR A 335 12.15 -0.68 -11.30
C THR A 335 11.15 0.37 -11.75
N ALA A 336 11.43 1.61 -11.37
CA ALA A 336 10.84 2.78 -11.97
C ALA A 336 11.75 3.26 -13.11
N PHE A 337 11.14 3.61 -14.24
CA PHE A 337 11.78 4.24 -15.37
C PHE A 337 11.08 5.58 -15.62
N THR A 338 11.81 6.66 -15.38
CA THR A 338 11.34 8.04 -15.48
C THR A 338 12.10 8.77 -16.59
N HIS A 339 11.47 9.82 -17.12
CA HIS A 339 12.05 10.60 -18.22
C HIS A 339 11.64 12.07 -18.09
N THR A 340 12.63 12.93 -18.27
CA THR A 340 12.44 14.37 -18.41
C THR A 340 12.17 14.67 -19.87
N GLY A 341 10.99 15.23 -20.15
CA GLY A 341 10.56 15.56 -21.50
C GLY A 341 11.39 16.67 -22.17
N GLY A 342 10.77 17.43 -23.07
CA GLY A 342 11.48 18.41 -23.90
C GLY A 342 12.02 19.66 -23.19
N ALA A 343 11.89 19.76 -21.86
CA ALA A 343 12.35 20.91 -21.07
C ALA A 343 13.02 20.42 -19.78
N ASP A 344 14.04 21.14 -19.33
CA ASP A 344 14.75 20.85 -18.09
C ASP A 344 13.79 20.86 -16.88
N SER A 345 14.12 20.04 -15.89
CA SER A 345 13.27 19.77 -14.74
C SER A 345 14.07 19.82 -13.43
N PRO A 346 14.33 21.01 -12.87
CA PRO A 346 15.01 21.13 -11.58
C PRO A 346 14.13 20.57 -10.47
N HIS A 347 14.75 20.04 -9.40
CA HIS A 347 14.06 19.47 -8.24
C HIS A 347 13.18 18.25 -8.56
N THR A 348 13.61 17.43 -9.50
CA THR A 348 12.92 16.19 -9.89
C THR A 348 13.62 14.97 -9.33
N TYR A 349 12.83 13.98 -8.92
CA TYR A 349 13.28 12.74 -8.30
C TYR A 349 12.55 11.55 -8.93
N SER A 350 13.22 10.41 -8.92
CA SER A 350 12.67 9.12 -9.34
C SER A 350 12.50 8.23 -8.12
N ASP A 351 11.27 7.78 -7.90
CA ASP A 351 10.90 6.94 -6.76
C ASP A 351 10.44 5.57 -7.22
N VAL A 352 10.77 4.55 -6.44
CA VAL A 352 10.33 3.17 -6.69
C VAL A 352 9.92 2.48 -5.41
N TRP A 353 8.90 1.62 -5.53
CA TRP A 353 8.43 0.75 -4.44
C TRP A 353 8.36 -0.70 -4.89
N ALA A 354 8.64 -1.62 -3.97
CA ALA A 354 8.36 -3.04 -4.09
C ALA A 354 7.48 -3.49 -2.91
N LEU A 355 6.45 -4.28 -3.19
CA LEU A 355 5.64 -4.95 -2.17
C LEU A 355 6.09 -6.40 -2.08
N CYS A 356 6.50 -6.79 -0.88
CA CYS A 356 7.11 -8.07 -0.57
C CYS A 356 6.21 -8.81 0.40
N ALA A 357 5.69 -9.98 0.01
CA ALA A 357 4.82 -10.77 0.85
C ALA A 357 5.54 -11.96 1.45
N HIS A 358 5.41 -12.10 2.76
CA HIS A 358 5.78 -13.31 3.48
C HIS A 358 4.55 -13.93 4.14
N THR A 359 4.59 -15.26 4.28
CA THR A 359 3.56 -16.03 4.96
C THR A 359 4.16 -16.79 6.13
N SER A 360 3.65 -16.57 7.34
CA SER A 360 4.03 -17.32 8.54
C SER A 360 3.07 -18.50 8.80
N SER A 361 3.58 -19.55 9.46
CA SER A 361 2.82 -20.77 9.74
C SER A 361 1.95 -20.62 11.01
N GLY A 362 0.67 -20.26 10.84
CA GLY A 362 -0.41 -20.52 11.81
C GLY A 362 -0.49 -19.64 13.07
N PRO A 363 -1.65 -19.66 13.76
CA PRO A 363 -1.94 -18.75 14.86
C PRO A 363 -1.07 -19.04 16.08
N ALA A 364 -0.76 -17.98 16.84
CA ALA A 364 -0.11 -18.10 18.15
C ALA A 364 -0.79 -19.20 18.98
N PRO A 365 -0.03 -20.08 19.66
CA PRO A 365 -0.62 -21.12 20.48
C PRO A 365 -1.65 -20.50 21.42
N ARG A 366 -2.89 -21.02 21.38
CA ARG A 366 -3.87 -20.71 22.42
C ARG A 366 -3.17 -20.93 23.76
N PRO A 367 -3.14 -19.96 24.70
CA PRO A 367 -2.49 -20.18 25.98
C PRO A 367 -3.05 -21.45 26.58
N ILE A 368 -2.21 -22.47 26.71
CA ILE A 368 -2.54 -23.64 27.50
C ILE A 368 -2.78 -23.07 28.91
N PRO A 369 -3.99 -23.21 29.49
CA PRO A 369 -4.19 -22.83 30.88
C PRO A 369 -3.11 -23.53 31.69
N ALA A 370 -2.33 -22.75 32.44
CA ALA A 370 -1.28 -23.30 33.28
C ALA A 370 -1.85 -24.50 34.05
N PRO A 371 -1.19 -25.67 34.05
CA PRO A 371 -1.60 -26.80 34.86
C PRO A 371 -1.86 -26.29 36.27
N GLY A 372 -3.09 -26.55 36.76
CA GLY A 372 -3.63 -25.92 37.95
C GLY A 372 -2.62 -25.85 39.08
N ALA A 373 -2.48 -24.65 39.66
CA ALA A 373 -1.76 -24.47 40.89
C ALA A 373 -2.33 -25.44 41.93
N ILE A 374 -1.53 -26.44 42.29
CA ILE A 374 -1.75 -27.27 43.47
C ILE A 374 -1.80 -26.29 44.67
N PRO A 375 -2.84 -26.33 45.51
CA PRO A 375 -2.91 -25.45 46.68
C PRO A 375 -1.68 -25.67 47.57
N ALA A 376 -0.96 -24.59 47.87
CA ALA A 376 0.17 -24.62 48.77
C ALA A 376 -0.23 -25.16 50.15
N PRO A 377 0.55 -26.03 50.79
CA PRO A 377 0.31 -26.45 52.16
C PRO A 377 0.43 -25.27 53.12
N ARG A 378 -0.50 -25.22 54.07
CA ARG A 378 -0.61 -24.25 55.17
C ARG A 378 0.74 -24.11 55.92
N PRO A 379 1.20 -22.88 56.27
CA PRO A 379 2.45 -22.70 57.00
C PRO A 379 2.30 -23.16 58.46
N VAL A 380 3.24 -23.97 58.93
CA VAL A 380 3.47 -24.23 60.36
C VAL A 380 4.51 -23.22 60.85
N LEU A 381 4.16 -22.49 61.92
CA LEU A 381 5.07 -21.60 62.63
C LEU A 381 6.17 -22.39 63.35
N GLY A 382 7.41 -21.90 63.25
CA GLY A 382 8.41 -22.05 64.29
C GLY A 382 9.78 -22.55 63.82
N SER A 383 10.75 -21.65 63.72
CA SER A 383 12.02 -21.71 64.48
C SER A 383 13.01 -20.63 64.02
N THR A 384 13.74 -20.14 65.02
CA THR A 384 14.68 -19.00 65.10
C THR A 384 16.05 -19.22 64.40
N PRO A 385 16.87 -18.16 64.24
CA PRO A 385 17.93 -18.07 63.24
C PRO A 385 19.33 -18.53 63.71
N VAL A 386 20.17 -18.92 62.74
CA VAL A 386 21.63 -19.12 62.91
C VAL A 386 22.39 -18.10 62.04
N PRO A 387 23.33 -17.32 62.59
CA PRO A 387 24.18 -16.41 61.81
C PRO A 387 25.51 -17.07 61.44
N GLY A 388 25.85 -17.03 60.15
CA GLY A 388 27.16 -17.45 59.64
C GLY A 388 27.49 -16.71 58.36
N GLY A 389 28.40 -15.75 58.45
CA GLY A 389 28.83 -14.92 57.33
C GLY A 389 29.77 -15.65 56.38
N THR A 390 29.75 -15.25 55.11
CA THR A 390 30.94 -15.22 54.24
C THR A 390 30.64 -14.30 53.06
N THR A 391 31.51 -13.33 52.89
CA THR A 391 31.47 -12.27 51.87
C THR A 391 31.88 -12.80 50.50
N LEU A 392 31.06 -12.56 49.48
CA LEU A 392 31.42 -12.70 48.06
C LEU A 392 31.39 -11.34 47.35
N PRO A 393 32.25 -11.11 46.35
CA PRO A 393 32.51 -9.80 45.78
C PRO A 393 31.40 -9.29 44.87
N ARG A 394 31.23 -7.96 44.95
CA ARG A 394 30.28 -7.08 44.25
C ARG A 394 30.40 -7.18 42.72
N LEU A 395 29.32 -7.60 42.07
CA LEU A 395 29.07 -7.43 40.63
C LEU A 395 28.70 -5.95 40.33
N PRO A 396 29.06 -5.40 39.16
CA PRO A 396 28.62 -4.07 38.72
C PRO A 396 27.09 -4.04 38.50
N GLY A 397 26.47 -2.92 38.87
CA GLY A 397 25.01 -2.76 38.87
C GLY A 397 24.34 -2.76 37.49
N PRO A 398 23.00 -2.81 37.46
CA PRO A 398 22.21 -2.85 36.24
C PRO A 398 22.28 -1.52 35.47
N ILE A 399 22.42 -1.63 34.15
CA ILE A 399 22.29 -0.53 33.19
C ILE A 399 20.82 -0.08 33.21
N THR A 400 20.56 1.15 33.66
CA THR A 400 19.27 1.82 33.49
C THR A 400 19.10 2.25 32.03
N ILE A 401 18.13 1.65 31.34
CA ILE A 401 17.64 2.13 30.03
C ILE A 401 16.72 3.34 30.32
N PRO A 402 16.92 4.51 29.68
CA PRO A 402 15.98 5.63 29.81
C PRO A 402 14.60 5.25 29.27
N ALA A 403 13.54 5.65 29.98
CA ALA A 403 12.16 5.48 29.54
C ALA A 403 11.93 6.14 28.17
N PRO A 404 11.05 5.58 27.31
CA PRO A 404 10.66 6.23 26.06
C PRO A 404 10.11 7.63 26.34
N ILE A 405 10.57 8.59 25.55
CA ILE A 405 10.05 9.96 25.55
C ILE A 405 8.57 9.89 25.14
N PRO A 406 7.62 10.46 25.92
CA PRO A 406 6.22 10.53 25.50
C PRO A 406 6.10 11.36 24.23
N GLY A 407 5.78 10.70 23.11
CA GLY A 407 5.36 11.36 21.88
C GLY A 407 4.08 12.17 22.13
N GLY A 408 4.01 13.37 21.56
CA GLY A 408 2.92 14.33 21.79
C GLY A 408 1.55 13.72 21.55
N VAL A 409 0.67 13.80 22.55
CA VAL A 409 -0.73 13.43 22.45
C VAL A 409 -1.44 14.49 21.61
N THR A 410 -1.83 14.16 20.38
CA THR A 410 -2.76 14.99 19.60
C THR A 410 -4.08 15.09 20.34
N THR A 411 -4.53 16.31 20.62
CA THR A 411 -5.79 16.55 21.31
C THR A 411 -6.96 16.02 20.46
N PRO A 412 -7.89 15.24 21.04
CA PRO A 412 -9.07 14.76 20.34
C PRO A 412 -9.85 15.90 19.67
N THR A 413 -10.27 15.74 18.41
CA THR A 413 -11.17 16.71 17.76
C THR A 413 -12.34 16.00 17.07
N THR A 414 -13.47 16.70 16.99
CA THR A 414 -14.67 16.25 16.28
C THR A 414 -15.17 17.41 15.40
N ALA A 415 -15.44 17.14 14.12
CA ALA A 415 -15.87 18.13 13.14
C ALA A 415 -17.07 17.63 12.33
N LEU A 416 -18.02 18.51 12.04
CA LEU A 416 -19.25 18.19 11.30
C LEU A 416 -19.25 18.91 9.96
N THR A 417 -19.56 18.15 8.91
CA THR A 417 -19.94 18.65 7.58
C THR A 417 -21.35 18.15 7.25
N VAL A 418 -22.04 18.84 6.34
CA VAL A 418 -23.41 18.46 5.93
C VAL A 418 -23.53 18.58 4.43
N ILE A 419 -24.09 17.55 3.78
CA ILE A 419 -24.56 17.65 2.41
C ILE A 419 -25.98 18.19 2.45
N GLU A 420 -26.21 19.33 1.80
CA GLU A 420 -27.53 19.95 1.70
C GLU A 420 -28.10 19.77 0.28
N VAL A 421 -29.40 19.45 0.18
CA VAL A 421 -30.13 19.38 -1.09
C VAL A 421 -31.46 20.10 -0.92
N PRO A 422 -31.60 21.35 -1.42
CA PRO A 422 -32.86 22.08 -1.35
C PRO A 422 -33.98 21.36 -2.10
N LEU A 423 -35.17 21.29 -1.51
CA LEU A 423 -36.36 20.74 -2.17
C LEU A 423 -37.05 21.82 -3.01
N PRO A 424 -37.63 21.47 -4.16
CA PRO A 424 -38.33 22.43 -5.01
C PRO A 424 -39.53 23.03 -4.28
N LEU A 425 -39.92 24.24 -4.70
CA LEU A 425 -41.10 24.96 -4.22
C LEU A 425 -41.04 25.39 -2.74
N GLY A 426 -39.83 25.54 -2.17
CA GLY A 426 -39.65 26.07 -0.81
C GLY A 426 -40.22 25.15 0.26
N LEU A 427 -40.10 23.83 0.06
CA LEU A 427 -40.56 22.78 0.98
C LEU A 427 -39.48 22.34 1.99
N GLY A 428 -38.43 23.16 2.17
CA GLY A 428 -37.27 22.83 2.97
C GLY A 428 -36.17 22.14 2.17
N GLY A 429 -35.43 21.22 2.80
CA GLY A 429 -34.30 20.55 2.18
C GLY A 429 -33.94 19.21 2.83
N ILE A 430 -33.10 18.44 2.15
CA ILE A 430 -32.50 17.23 2.69
C ILE A 430 -31.13 17.58 3.26
N ALA A 431 -30.86 17.14 4.48
CA ALA A 431 -29.56 17.25 5.12
C ALA A 431 -28.99 15.84 5.41
N ILE A 432 -27.72 15.62 5.06
CA ILE A 432 -26.97 14.40 5.37
C ILE A 432 -25.75 14.80 6.20
N PRO A 433 -25.79 14.65 7.53
CA PRO A 433 -24.68 14.97 8.41
C PRO A 433 -23.53 13.96 8.27
N ILE A 434 -22.29 14.45 8.21
CA ILE A 434 -21.08 13.63 8.18
C ILE A 434 -20.14 14.15 9.25
N THR A 435 -19.87 13.34 10.28
CA THR A 435 -19.02 13.72 11.40
C THR A 435 -17.68 13.04 11.30
N HIS A 436 -16.62 13.83 11.39
CA HIS A 436 -15.22 13.41 11.44
C HIS A 436 -14.77 13.40 12.90
N VAL A 437 -14.17 12.30 13.34
CA VAL A 437 -13.67 12.09 14.70
C VAL A 437 -12.19 11.74 14.63
N ALA A 438 -11.32 12.68 15.02
CA ALA A 438 -9.88 12.49 15.03
C ALA A 438 -9.43 12.03 16.43
N LEU A 439 -9.42 10.71 16.62
CA LEU A 439 -9.04 10.02 17.86
C LEU A 439 -8.24 8.76 17.52
N SER A 440 -7.16 8.51 18.27
CA SER A 440 -6.28 7.34 18.10
C SER A 440 -6.97 6.00 18.32
N ASP A 441 -8.14 6.00 18.97
CA ASP A 441 -8.94 4.83 19.31
C ASP A 441 -10.44 5.00 18.99
N GLY A 442 -10.77 5.85 18.01
CA GLY A 442 -12.08 6.49 17.69
C GLY A 442 -13.37 5.65 17.61
N THR A 443 -13.40 4.46 18.20
CA THR A 443 -14.57 3.69 18.56
C THR A 443 -15.53 4.48 19.46
N GLY A 444 -16.76 4.61 19.00
CA GLY A 444 -17.82 5.33 19.68
C GLY A 444 -19.00 5.53 18.76
N THR A 445 -19.94 6.36 19.19
CA THR A 445 -21.09 6.74 18.38
C THR A 445 -21.19 8.25 18.27
N VAL A 446 -21.78 8.73 17.19
CA VAL A 446 -22.12 10.12 16.99
C VAL A 446 -23.63 10.28 16.96
N GLN A 447 -24.16 11.24 17.71
CA GLN A 447 -25.55 11.66 17.63
C GLN A 447 -25.61 13.02 16.93
N SER A 448 -26.25 13.07 15.76
CA SER A 448 -26.57 14.33 15.08
C SER A 448 -27.76 15.02 15.74
N GLN A 449 -27.73 16.35 15.80
CA GLN A 449 -28.76 17.19 16.41
C GLN A 449 -29.01 18.43 15.55
N ASP A 450 -30.25 18.89 15.51
CA ASP A 450 -30.65 20.22 15.05
C ASP A 450 -31.14 21.04 16.25
N GLY A 451 -30.37 22.03 16.67
CA GLY A 451 -30.52 22.66 17.98
C GLY A 451 -30.42 21.62 19.10
N SER A 452 -31.48 21.46 19.88
CA SER A 452 -31.60 20.43 20.92
C SER A 452 -32.34 19.16 20.48
N THR A 453 -32.76 19.09 19.21
CA THR A 453 -33.54 17.95 18.68
C THR A 453 -32.62 16.92 18.07
N THR A 454 -32.68 15.67 18.53
CA THR A 454 -31.90 14.56 17.95
C THR A 454 -32.40 14.19 16.57
N LEU A 455 -31.49 14.11 15.61
CA LEU A 455 -31.75 13.63 14.26
C LEU A 455 -31.42 12.14 14.18
N GLY A 456 -32.45 11.30 14.18
CA GLY A 456 -32.33 9.84 14.21
C GLY A 456 -31.59 9.30 15.45
N GLY A 457 -31.12 8.05 15.36
CA GLY A 457 -30.36 7.40 16.43
C GLY A 457 -28.85 7.60 16.32
N PRO A 458 -28.06 7.22 17.35
CA PRO A 458 -26.61 7.30 17.32
C PRO A 458 -26.01 6.41 16.22
N THR A 459 -25.07 6.95 15.46
CA THR A 459 -24.41 6.26 14.35
C THR A 459 -22.99 5.87 14.75
N PRO A 460 -22.54 4.63 14.52
CA PRO A 460 -21.20 4.20 14.90
C PRO A 460 -20.14 4.98 14.13
N VAL A 461 -19.03 5.29 14.81
CA VAL A 461 -17.83 5.81 14.15
C VAL A 461 -17.07 4.65 13.53
N ILE A 462 -16.85 4.72 12.22
CA ILE A 462 -16.12 3.74 11.43
C ILE A 462 -15.04 4.50 10.67
N ALA A 463 -13.78 4.11 10.86
CA ALA A 463 -12.63 4.78 10.23
C ALA A 463 -12.60 6.31 10.45
N GLY A 464 -12.96 6.76 11.66
CA GLY A 464 -12.99 8.18 12.01
C GLY A 464 -14.17 8.97 11.41
N LEU A 465 -15.13 8.29 10.78
CA LEU A 465 -16.32 8.90 10.21
C LEU A 465 -17.61 8.32 10.82
N ALA A 466 -18.61 9.17 11.01
CA ALA A 466 -19.97 8.76 11.30
C ALA A 466 -20.95 9.45 10.34
N PHE A 467 -21.69 8.64 9.59
CA PHE A 467 -22.72 9.11 8.67
C PHE A 467 -24.04 9.20 9.42
N GLY A 468 -24.52 10.42 9.62
CA GLY A 468 -25.82 10.71 10.19
C GLY A 468 -26.96 10.27 9.27
N PRO A 469 -28.20 10.24 9.79
CA PRO A 469 -29.37 9.89 8.99
C PRO A 469 -29.64 10.92 7.89
N ILE A 470 -30.29 10.46 6.82
CA ILE A 470 -30.88 11.36 5.82
C ILE A 470 -32.10 12.03 6.46
N CYS A 471 -32.03 13.34 6.66
CA CYS A 471 -33.08 14.12 7.29
C CYS A 471 -33.76 15.04 6.30
N VAL A 472 -35.09 15.07 6.29
CA VAL A 472 -35.86 16.12 5.61
C VAL A 472 -36.12 17.21 6.63
N LEU A 473 -35.55 18.39 6.42
CA LEU A 473 -35.70 19.57 7.26
C LEU A 473 -36.70 20.53 6.61
N PRO A 474 -37.65 21.10 7.38
CA PRO A 474 -38.61 22.07 6.85
C PRO A 474 -37.93 23.38 6.42
N THR A 475 -38.68 24.26 5.76
CA THR A 475 -38.21 25.61 5.40
C THR A 475 -37.88 26.41 6.66
N GLY A 476 -36.73 27.10 6.65
CA GLY A 476 -36.25 27.86 7.81
C GLY A 476 -34.78 27.64 8.12
N SER A 477 -34.33 28.23 9.23
CA SER A 477 -32.95 28.15 9.69
C SER A 477 -32.74 26.99 10.67
N HIS A 478 -31.72 26.19 10.41
CA HIS A 478 -31.34 25.00 11.18
C HIS A 478 -29.90 25.14 11.67
N SER A 479 -29.62 24.57 12.84
CA SER A 479 -28.31 24.65 13.49
C SER A 479 -27.84 23.27 13.89
N LEU A 480 -27.10 22.61 13.00
CA LEU A 480 -26.70 21.23 13.18
C LEU A 480 -25.42 21.12 14.00
N THR A 481 -25.41 20.18 14.94
CA THR A 481 -24.24 19.75 15.70
C THR A 481 -24.19 18.22 15.78
N ALA A 482 -23.01 17.69 16.09
CA ALA A 482 -22.79 16.27 16.30
C ALA A 482 -22.08 16.05 17.62
N VAL A 483 -22.62 15.14 18.43
CA VAL A 483 -22.05 14.78 19.74
C VAL A 483 -21.46 13.38 19.64
N PHE A 484 -20.15 13.29 19.77
CA PHE A 484 -19.41 12.03 19.85
C PHE A 484 -19.39 11.51 21.28
N THR A 485 -19.81 10.26 21.45
CA THR A 485 -19.74 9.49 22.70
C THR A 485 -18.77 8.33 22.51
N PRO A 486 -17.60 8.33 23.17
CA PRO A 486 -16.61 7.25 23.05
C PRO A 486 -17.10 5.97 23.70
N THR A 487 -16.66 4.82 23.19
CA THR A 487 -16.96 3.50 23.79
C THR A 487 -16.30 3.33 25.16
N ASN A 488 -15.18 4.01 25.41
CA ASN A 488 -14.49 4.01 26.71
C ASN A 488 -14.33 5.43 27.29
N PRO A 489 -15.31 5.92 28.08
CA PRO A 489 -15.32 7.30 28.57
C PRO A 489 -14.26 7.60 29.65
N THR A 490 -13.51 6.60 30.13
CA THR A 490 -12.43 6.84 31.10
C THR A 490 -11.16 7.38 30.45
N ASN A 491 -11.01 7.20 29.14
CA ASN A 491 -9.81 7.57 28.39
C ASN A 491 -10.05 8.80 27.49
N VAL A 492 -11.30 9.02 27.08
CA VAL A 492 -11.70 10.12 26.21
C VAL A 492 -13.03 10.68 26.70
N ALA A 493 -13.13 12.01 26.86
CA ALA A 493 -14.40 12.65 27.19
C ALA A 493 -15.28 12.81 25.93
N PRO A 494 -16.62 12.86 26.05
CA PRO A 494 -17.50 13.21 24.94
C PRO A 494 -17.11 14.55 24.29
N LEU A 495 -17.25 14.64 22.97
CA LEU A 495 -16.88 15.82 22.19
C LEU A 495 -18.08 16.31 21.37
N THR A 496 -18.22 17.63 21.29
CA THR A 496 -19.22 18.27 20.42
C THR A 496 -18.53 18.92 19.24
N SER A 497 -19.11 18.79 18.04
CA SER A 497 -18.56 19.37 16.81
C SER A 497 -18.70 20.89 16.73
N ASN A 498 -18.13 21.47 15.68
CA ASN A 498 -18.58 22.77 15.19
C ASN A 498 -20.08 22.75 14.86
N THR A 499 -20.71 23.92 14.91
CA THR A 499 -22.08 24.15 14.45
C THR A 499 -22.09 24.43 12.95
N VAL A 500 -22.98 23.77 12.20
CA VAL A 500 -23.26 24.06 10.80
C VAL A 500 -24.66 24.67 10.70
N THR A 501 -24.77 25.89 10.19
CA THR A 501 -26.06 26.55 10.00
C THR A 501 -26.55 26.32 8.57
N LEU A 502 -27.78 25.85 8.42
CA LEU A 502 -28.44 25.67 7.12
C LEU A 502 -29.65 26.60 7.04
N SER A 503 -30.00 27.03 5.84
CA SER A 503 -31.25 27.74 5.58
C SER A 503 -31.88 27.17 4.32
N PHE A 504 -33.06 26.57 4.45
CA PHE A 504 -33.83 26.01 3.34
C PHE A 504 -35.05 26.86 3.00
#